data_AF-A0A8T4R8N9-F1
#
_entry.id   AF-A0A8T4R8N9-F1
#
_cell.length_a   1.000
_cell.length_b   1.000
_cell.length_c   1.000
_cell.angle_alpha   90.00
_cell.angle_beta   90.00
_cell.angle_gamma   90.00
#
_symmetry.space_group_name_H-M   'P 1'
#
loop_
_entity.id
_entity.type
_entity.pdbx_description
1 polymer ?
#
loop_
_entity_poly.entity_id
_entity_poly.type
_entity_poly.pdbx_seq_one_letter_code
_entity_poly.pdbx_strand_id
1 'polypeptide(L)'
;MDYSVYSLAVYNGELYVGGQFISAGGMSANYTAKWNGTNWSALSSETDSDVYTFARYNGELYAGGFFTIASGVTANRIAKWSSGGKEISSNTSSFAPNWQQVVVTYNHNNLSVYINGSLENNITTFITPSTNNLALLLGTTYGSRSGGYSSSGSEYFNGKIDEVRIYNRSLSSSQIQTLFNNQPNITVSQELTSGNVWKTCVTPNDGISDGTEKCSNNLTVMPAPTQVEVYNLSLLFTNTSHYAAFRFFVRNTAPYPNIFNWGFNTGVDHLISTIPTNLIGNKTFFVYVEKDYVASGTYNIIANSTTPEKDDNETINAVIK
;
A
#
# COMPACT_ATOMS: atom_id res chain seq x y z
N MET A 1 -14.65 29.44 -19.34
CA MET A 1 -14.40 29.32 -20.79
C MET A 1 -15.17 30.40 -21.48
N ASP A 2 -14.72 30.85 -22.64
CA ASP A 2 -15.29 31.98 -23.37
C ASP A 2 -16.41 31.61 -24.36
N TYR A 3 -16.41 30.38 -24.90
CA TYR A 3 -17.52 29.84 -25.69
C TYR A 3 -18.08 28.52 -25.13
N SER A 4 -19.04 27.95 -25.85
CA SER A 4 -19.76 26.73 -25.49
C SER A 4 -18.84 25.53 -25.24
N VAL A 5 -19.17 24.78 -24.20
CA VAL A 5 -18.63 23.45 -23.91
C VAL A 5 -19.63 22.42 -24.40
N TYR A 6 -19.16 21.47 -25.20
CA TYR A 6 -19.99 20.41 -25.77
C TYR A 6 -19.79 19.06 -25.07
N SER A 7 -18.60 18.82 -24.52
CA SER A 7 -18.27 17.53 -23.92
C SER A 7 -17.37 17.66 -22.69
N LEU A 8 -17.58 16.75 -21.74
CA LEU A 8 -16.80 16.57 -20.53
C LEU A 8 -16.47 15.09 -20.37
N ALA A 9 -15.23 14.75 -20.01
CA ALA A 9 -14.83 13.39 -19.69
C ALA A 9 -13.76 13.36 -18.61
N VAL A 10 -13.86 12.44 -17.65
CA VAL A 10 -12.78 12.20 -16.69
C VAL A 10 -11.87 11.12 -17.26
N TYR A 11 -10.59 11.44 -17.37
CA TYR A 11 -9.58 10.54 -17.90
C TYR A 11 -8.27 10.75 -17.13
N ASN A 12 -7.63 9.67 -16.69
CA ASN A 12 -6.33 9.74 -15.98
C ASN A 12 -6.32 10.70 -14.76
N GLY A 13 -7.44 10.77 -14.03
CA GLY A 13 -7.59 11.62 -12.84
C GLY A 13 -7.81 13.11 -13.14
N GLU A 14 -7.90 13.51 -14.41
CA GLU A 14 -8.14 14.89 -14.82
C GLU A 14 -9.49 15.02 -15.55
N LEU A 15 -10.12 16.19 -15.49
CA LEU A 15 -11.32 16.51 -16.25
C LEU A 15 -10.92 17.10 -17.60
N TYR A 16 -11.25 16.41 -18.68
CA TYR A 16 -11.09 16.85 -20.06
C TYR A 16 -12.37 17.51 -20.55
N VAL A 17 -12.22 18.62 -21.27
CA VAL A 17 -13.33 19.46 -21.73
C VAL A 17 -13.14 19.82 -23.20
N GLY A 18 -14.20 19.68 -23.98
CA GLY A 18 -14.21 19.85 -25.43
C GLY A 18 -15.35 20.78 -25.84
N GLY A 19 -15.10 21.69 -26.77
CA GLY A 19 -16.09 22.70 -27.15
C GLY A 19 -15.65 23.58 -28.32
N GLN A 20 -16.28 24.76 -28.40
CA GLN A 20 -15.97 25.85 -29.34
C GLN A 20 -15.08 26.93 -28.68
N PHE A 21 -14.70 26.75 -27.41
CA PHE A 21 -13.94 27.76 -26.66
C PHE A 21 -12.51 27.89 -27.16
N ILE A 22 -11.94 29.07 -26.97
CA ILE A 22 -10.53 29.38 -27.27
C ILE A 22 -9.75 29.78 -26.01
N SER A 23 -10.43 29.90 -24.86
CA SER A 23 -9.80 30.08 -23.56
C SER A 23 -10.48 29.29 -22.43
N ALA A 24 -9.66 28.83 -21.48
CA ALA A 24 -10.10 28.16 -20.25
C ALA A 24 -9.31 28.72 -19.07
N GLY A 25 -9.98 29.15 -18.00
CA GLY A 25 -9.30 29.65 -16.79
C GLY A 25 -8.39 30.87 -17.01
N GLY A 26 -8.64 31.69 -18.05
CA GLY A 26 -7.82 32.86 -18.38
C GLY A 26 -6.59 32.57 -19.23
N MET A 27 -6.35 31.31 -19.60
CA MET A 27 -5.30 30.91 -20.55
C MET A 27 -5.88 30.50 -21.91
N SER A 28 -5.07 30.63 -22.96
CA SER A 28 -5.39 30.13 -24.30
C SER A 28 -5.53 28.61 -24.27
N ALA A 29 -6.63 28.10 -24.81
CA ALA A 29 -6.91 26.67 -24.93
C ALA A 29 -7.90 26.47 -26.09
N ASN A 30 -7.39 26.05 -27.25
CA ASN A 30 -8.18 25.93 -28.47
C ASN A 30 -9.00 24.63 -28.46
N TYR A 31 -10.32 24.76 -28.31
CA TYR A 31 -11.36 23.73 -28.40
C TYR A 31 -11.29 22.60 -27.36
N THR A 32 -10.15 22.44 -26.70
CA THR A 32 -9.90 21.43 -25.68
C THR A 32 -9.10 22.00 -24.51
N ALA A 33 -9.42 21.58 -23.30
CA ALA A 33 -8.64 21.87 -22.10
C ALA A 33 -8.73 20.70 -21.12
N LYS A 34 -7.89 20.74 -20.07
CA LYS A 34 -7.99 19.80 -18.95
C LYS A 34 -7.82 20.51 -17.62
N TRP A 35 -8.44 19.96 -16.58
CA TRP A 35 -8.36 20.43 -15.20
C TRP A 35 -7.89 19.31 -14.28
N ASN A 36 -6.93 19.63 -13.42
CA ASN A 36 -6.20 18.63 -12.61
C ASN A 36 -6.60 18.57 -11.13
N GLY A 37 -7.64 19.27 -10.70
CA GLY A 37 -7.92 19.47 -9.27
C GLY A 37 -7.82 20.92 -8.82
N THR A 38 -6.94 21.69 -9.46
CA THR A 38 -6.55 23.03 -9.00
C THR A 38 -6.42 24.03 -10.13
N ASN A 39 -5.86 23.62 -11.26
CA ASN A 39 -5.54 24.50 -12.38
C ASN A 39 -6.11 23.96 -13.70
N TRP A 40 -6.49 24.88 -14.58
CA TRP A 40 -6.72 24.59 -15.99
C TRP A 40 -5.38 24.51 -16.73
N SER A 41 -5.33 23.68 -17.77
CA SER A 41 -4.23 23.63 -18.73
C SER A 41 -4.78 23.34 -20.13
N ALA A 42 -4.15 23.91 -21.16
CA ALA A 42 -4.41 23.51 -22.54
C ALA A 42 -3.95 22.06 -22.75
N LEU A 43 -4.63 21.34 -23.64
CA LEU A 43 -4.10 20.08 -24.14
C LEU A 43 -2.95 20.41 -25.10
N SER A 44 -1.83 19.69 -24.99
CA SER A 44 -0.76 19.76 -26.00
C SER A 44 -1.19 19.26 -27.39
N SER A 45 -2.40 18.69 -27.48
CA SER A 45 -3.08 18.28 -28.71
C SER A 45 -4.14 19.30 -29.11
N GLU A 46 -3.74 20.50 -29.50
CA GLU A 46 -4.71 21.44 -30.05
C GLU A 46 -5.31 20.85 -31.33
N THR A 47 -6.64 20.84 -31.38
CA THR A 47 -7.38 20.56 -32.62
C THR A 47 -7.53 21.85 -33.40
N ASP A 48 -7.66 21.77 -34.73
CA ASP A 48 -7.88 22.94 -35.58
C ASP A 48 -9.33 23.44 -35.59
N SER A 49 -10.26 22.69 -34.99
CA SER A 49 -11.68 23.03 -34.91
C SER A 49 -12.36 22.36 -33.71
N ASP A 50 -13.67 22.60 -33.59
CA ASP A 50 -14.54 22.21 -32.48
C ASP A 50 -14.46 20.73 -32.14
N VAL A 51 -14.45 20.44 -30.84
CA VAL A 51 -14.60 19.08 -30.30
C VAL A 51 -16.00 18.93 -29.71
N TYR A 52 -16.81 18.06 -30.32
CA TYR A 52 -18.19 17.82 -29.89
C TYR A 52 -18.34 16.72 -28.85
N THR A 53 -17.40 15.77 -28.82
CA THR A 53 -17.52 14.61 -27.94
C THR A 53 -16.16 14.10 -27.50
N PHE A 54 -16.14 13.60 -26.26
CA PHE A 54 -15.11 12.71 -25.75
C PHE A 54 -15.75 11.36 -25.41
N ALA A 55 -15.12 10.28 -25.85
CA ALA A 55 -15.54 8.92 -25.53
C ALA A 55 -14.36 8.12 -24.98
N ARG A 56 -14.61 7.31 -23.95
CA ARG A 56 -13.61 6.36 -23.45
C ARG A 56 -13.88 4.98 -24.02
N TYR A 57 -12.87 4.37 -24.62
CA TYR A 57 -12.95 3.01 -25.15
C TYR A 57 -11.63 2.28 -24.90
N ASN A 58 -11.69 1.05 -24.36
CA ASN A 58 -10.52 0.23 -23.99
C ASN A 58 -9.46 0.96 -23.16
N GLY A 59 -9.91 1.79 -22.21
CA GLY A 59 -9.01 2.53 -21.33
C GLY A 59 -8.36 3.77 -21.97
N GLU A 60 -8.72 4.10 -23.21
CA GLU A 60 -8.18 5.24 -23.97
C GLU A 60 -9.27 6.29 -24.20
N LEU A 61 -8.87 7.56 -24.37
CA LEU A 61 -9.78 8.66 -24.64
C LEU A 61 -9.79 8.98 -26.14
N TYR A 62 -10.96 9.20 -26.70
CA TYR A 62 -11.16 9.57 -28.10
C TYR A 62 -11.91 10.89 -28.16
N ALA A 63 -11.49 11.78 -29.04
CA ALA A 63 -12.18 13.02 -29.38
C ALA A 63 -12.88 12.86 -30.72
N GLY A 64 -14.10 13.38 -30.84
CA GLY A 64 -14.83 13.51 -32.09
C GLY A 64 -15.32 14.93 -32.30
N GLY A 65 -15.27 15.43 -33.53
CA GLY A 65 -15.59 16.83 -33.83
C GLY A 65 -15.46 17.22 -35.29
N PHE A 66 -15.40 18.52 -35.58
CA PHE A 66 -15.19 19.03 -36.95
C PHE A 66 -13.71 19.16 -37.33
N PHE A 67 -12.80 18.94 -36.40
CA PHE A 67 -11.36 19.06 -36.63
C PHE A 67 -10.87 18.13 -37.74
N THR A 68 -9.85 18.59 -38.45
CA THR A 68 -9.10 17.82 -39.46
C THR A 68 -7.65 17.60 -39.08
N ILE A 69 -7.18 18.29 -38.03
CA ILE A 69 -5.84 18.20 -37.48
C ILE A 69 -5.94 18.06 -35.96
N ALA A 70 -5.16 17.14 -35.39
CA ALA A 70 -4.96 17.00 -33.95
C ALA A 70 -3.46 16.80 -33.67
N SER A 71 -2.86 17.61 -32.80
CA SER A 71 -1.41 17.57 -32.51
C SER A 71 -0.52 17.71 -33.75
N GLY A 72 -0.94 18.49 -34.76
CA GLY A 72 -0.20 18.65 -36.01
C GLY A 72 -0.25 17.44 -36.96
N VAL A 73 -1.04 16.41 -36.63
CA VAL A 73 -1.27 15.23 -37.49
C VAL A 73 -2.68 15.30 -38.07
N THR A 74 -2.83 14.93 -39.34
CA THR A 74 -4.15 14.80 -39.98
C THR A 74 -5.00 13.78 -39.21
N ALA A 75 -6.12 14.25 -38.67
CA ALA A 75 -7.09 13.47 -37.93
C ALA A 75 -8.48 13.86 -38.42
N ASN A 76 -9.06 13.05 -39.31
CA ASN A 76 -10.33 13.36 -39.97
C ASN A 76 -11.50 13.13 -38.99
N ARG A 77 -11.81 14.14 -38.18
CA ARG A 77 -12.98 14.23 -37.28
C ARG A 77 -13.02 13.26 -36.11
N ILE A 78 -12.02 12.41 -35.98
CA ILE A 78 -11.81 11.54 -34.83
C ILE A 78 -10.32 11.43 -34.52
N ALA A 79 -9.96 11.55 -33.24
CA ALA A 79 -8.59 11.45 -32.77
C ALA A 79 -8.56 10.63 -31.48
N LYS A 80 -7.52 9.82 -31.33
CA LYS A 80 -7.22 9.11 -30.09
C LYS A 80 -6.22 9.91 -29.28
N TRP A 81 -6.53 10.14 -28.02
CA TRP A 81 -5.62 10.75 -27.07
C TRP A 81 -4.43 9.82 -26.78
N SER A 82 -3.22 10.36 -26.93
CA SER A 82 -1.98 9.73 -26.50
C SER A 82 -1.16 10.78 -25.77
N SER A 83 -0.92 10.60 -24.47
CA SER A 83 -0.20 11.57 -23.64
C SER A 83 1.33 11.51 -23.81
N GLY A 84 1.83 10.93 -24.91
CA GLY A 84 3.25 10.62 -25.09
C GLY A 84 3.69 9.43 -24.21
N GLY A 85 4.86 8.87 -24.51
CA GLY A 85 5.52 7.93 -23.59
C GLY A 85 5.89 8.65 -22.30
N LYS A 86 5.92 7.93 -21.18
CA LYS A 86 6.40 8.49 -19.92
C LYS A 86 7.64 7.74 -19.46
N GLU A 87 8.68 8.52 -19.23
CA GLU A 87 9.98 8.04 -18.83
C GLU A 87 10.17 8.25 -17.34
N ILE A 88 10.97 7.38 -16.73
CA ILE A 88 11.46 7.55 -15.37
C ILE A 88 12.98 7.44 -15.38
N SER A 89 13.62 8.36 -14.66
CA SER A 89 15.06 8.36 -14.46
C SER A 89 15.38 8.06 -13.01
N SER A 90 16.45 7.32 -12.78
CA SER A 90 17.06 7.22 -11.44
C SER A 90 17.64 8.57 -11.03
N ASN A 91 17.72 8.83 -9.73
CA ASN A 91 18.45 9.97 -9.18
C ASN A 91 19.97 9.70 -9.10
N THR A 92 20.39 8.45 -9.32
CA THR A 92 21.81 8.05 -9.37
C THR A 92 22.50 8.65 -10.60
N SER A 93 23.47 9.54 -10.39
CA SER A 93 24.23 10.20 -11.46
C SER A 93 25.46 9.40 -11.93
N SER A 94 25.95 8.46 -11.11
CA SER A 94 27.03 7.55 -11.48
C SER A 94 26.87 6.20 -10.79
N PHE A 95 27.08 5.12 -11.54
CA PHE A 95 27.10 3.78 -11.01
C PHE A 95 28.52 3.39 -10.62
N ALA A 96 28.67 2.71 -9.48
CA ALA A 96 29.93 2.10 -9.09
C ALA A 96 30.27 0.94 -10.06
N PRO A 97 31.56 0.58 -10.23
CA PRO A 97 31.99 -0.41 -11.23
C PRO A 97 31.61 -1.86 -10.89
N ASN A 98 31.00 -2.10 -9.73
CA ASN A 98 30.44 -3.41 -9.35
C ASN A 98 29.05 -3.62 -9.95
N TRP A 99 28.60 -4.89 -9.94
CA TRP A 99 27.24 -5.25 -10.34
C TRP A 99 26.19 -4.41 -9.60
N GLN A 100 25.23 -3.88 -10.36
CA GLN A 100 24.10 -3.12 -9.86
C GLN A 100 22.82 -3.87 -10.22
N GLN A 101 21.85 -3.87 -9.31
CA GLN A 101 20.49 -4.29 -9.65
C GLN A 101 19.67 -3.06 -10.05
N VAL A 102 19.01 -3.13 -11.20
CA VAL A 102 18.06 -2.11 -11.66
C VAL A 102 16.70 -2.76 -11.81
N VAL A 103 15.67 -2.19 -11.18
CA VAL A 103 14.30 -2.67 -11.30
C VAL A 103 13.38 -1.51 -11.64
N VAL A 104 12.54 -1.70 -12.66
CA VAL A 104 11.45 -0.78 -13.01
C VAL A 104 10.13 -1.49 -12.76
N THR A 105 9.20 -0.83 -12.07
CA THR A 105 7.86 -1.35 -11.80
C THR A 105 6.80 -0.40 -12.33
N TYR A 106 5.70 -0.97 -12.84
CA TYR A 106 4.53 -0.23 -13.31
C TYR A 106 3.25 -0.90 -12.79
N ASN A 107 2.38 -0.13 -12.14
CA ASN A 107 1.13 -0.62 -11.53
C ASN A 107 -0.14 0.13 -11.98
N HIS A 108 -0.12 0.75 -13.16
CA HIS A 108 -1.17 1.63 -13.70
C HIS A 108 -1.37 2.99 -13.02
N ASN A 109 -0.85 3.18 -11.81
CA ASN A 109 -0.89 4.46 -11.10
C ASN A 109 0.49 5.10 -10.98
N ASN A 110 1.54 4.27 -10.96
CA ASN A 110 2.91 4.67 -10.70
C ASN A 110 3.85 3.91 -11.62
N LEU A 111 4.89 4.62 -12.08
CA LEU A 111 6.11 4.05 -12.61
C LEU A 111 7.19 4.33 -11.55
N SER A 112 7.96 3.32 -11.19
CA SER A 112 8.99 3.45 -10.14
C SER A 112 10.28 2.76 -10.56
N VAL A 113 11.41 3.34 -10.17
CA VAL A 113 12.75 2.81 -10.43
C VAL A 113 13.45 2.58 -9.10
N TYR A 114 14.06 1.41 -9.01
CA TYR A 114 14.81 0.95 -7.85
C TYR A 114 16.23 0.63 -8.28
N ILE A 115 17.19 1.02 -7.44
CA ILE A 115 18.59 0.67 -7.60
C ILE A 115 19.02 -0.08 -6.34
N ASN A 116 19.61 -1.26 -6.51
CA ASN A 116 20.14 -2.09 -5.42
C ASN A 116 19.14 -2.32 -4.27
N GLY A 117 17.91 -2.72 -4.61
CA GLY A 117 16.84 -2.96 -3.63
C GLY A 117 16.08 -1.72 -3.16
N SER A 118 16.64 -0.51 -3.32
CA SER A 118 16.09 0.73 -2.77
C SER A 118 15.29 1.53 -3.80
N LEU A 119 14.18 2.14 -3.37
CA LEU A 119 13.37 3.02 -4.22
C LEU A 119 14.11 4.34 -4.46
N GLU A 120 14.38 4.66 -5.72
CA GLU A 120 15.08 5.90 -6.11
C GLU A 120 14.09 6.98 -6.58
N ASN A 121 13.15 6.62 -7.45
CA ASN A 121 12.18 7.57 -7.98
C ASN A 121 10.82 6.89 -8.22
N ASN A 122 9.75 7.68 -8.08
CA ASN A 122 8.37 7.27 -8.30
C ASN A 122 7.59 8.43 -8.90
N ILE A 123 7.04 8.20 -10.10
CA ILE A 123 6.18 9.17 -10.78
C ILE A 123 4.78 8.59 -10.95
N THR A 124 3.78 9.41 -10.63
CA THR A 124 2.38 9.08 -10.91
C THR A 124 2.16 9.08 -12.42
N THR A 125 1.68 7.97 -12.97
CA THR A 125 1.33 7.82 -14.38
C THR A 125 0.08 6.99 -14.51
N PHE A 126 -0.79 7.39 -15.42
CA PHE A 126 -2.01 6.66 -15.77
C PHE A 126 -1.97 6.19 -17.22
N ILE A 127 -0.77 6.18 -17.81
CA ILE A 127 -0.55 5.78 -19.20
C ILE A 127 -0.54 4.27 -19.26
N THR A 128 -1.40 3.68 -20.08
CA THR A 128 -1.35 2.25 -20.41
C THR A 128 -0.31 2.06 -21.53
N PRO A 129 0.73 1.23 -21.34
CA PRO A 129 1.69 0.93 -22.39
C PRO A 129 0.98 0.37 -23.63
N SER A 130 1.31 0.88 -24.81
CA SER A 130 0.79 0.35 -26.06
C SER A 130 1.48 -0.97 -26.42
N THR A 131 0.71 -1.93 -26.91
CA THR A 131 1.26 -3.19 -27.42
C THR A 131 1.90 -2.96 -28.79
N ASN A 132 2.99 -3.66 -29.07
CA ASN A 132 3.62 -3.69 -30.38
C ASN A 132 4.19 -5.08 -30.66
N ASN A 133 4.51 -5.36 -31.93
CA ASN A 133 5.07 -6.64 -32.38
C ASN A 133 6.60 -6.57 -32.58
N LEU A 134 7.27 -5.63 -31.92
CA LEU A 134 8.73 -5.53 -31.98
C LEU A 134 9.35 -6.57 -31.04
N ALA A 135 10.56 -7.02 -31.37
CA ALA A 135 11.31 -7.93 -30.51
C ALA A 135 11.79 -7.21 -29.24
N LEU A 136 11.94 -7.95 -28.14
CA LEU A 136 12.62 -7.42 -26.96
C LEU A 136 14.12 -7.32 -27.25
N LEU A 137 14.68 -6.11 -27.16
CA LEU A 137 16.11 -5.87 -27.33
C LEU A 137 16.78 -5.74 -25.96
N LEU A 138 17.95 -6.35 -25.81
CA LEU A 138 18.83 -6.18 -24.65
C LEU A 138 20.09 -5.44 -25.07
N GLY A 139 20.44 -4.41 -24.31
CA GLY A 139 21.64 -3.61 -24.56
C GLY A 139 21.57 -2.69 -25.78
N THR A 140 20.38 -2.47 -26.35
CA THR A 140 20.17 -1.45 -27.40
C THR A 140 18.71 -1.01 -27.47
N THR A 141 18.43 0.02 -28.27
CA THR A 141 17.09 0.57 -28.48
C THR A 141 16.72 0.55 -29.97
N TYR A 142 15.44 0.62 -30.30
CA TYR A 142 14.95 0.74 -31.68
C TYR A 142 15.24 2.10 -32.35
N GLY A 143 16.03 2.97 -31.71
CA GLY A 143 16.23 4.36 -32.12
C GLY A 143 15.04 5.25 -31.74
N SER A 144 15.33 6.54 -31.50
CA SER A 144 14.39 7.51 -30.94
C SER A 144 13.07 7.59 -31.70
N ARG A 145 11.99 7.05 -31.12
CA ARG A 145 10.63 7.41 -31.52
C ARG A 145 9.97 8.17 -30.37
N SER A 146 10.08 9.50 -30.48
CA SER A 146 9.28 10.54 -29.83
C SER A 146 9.43 10.69 -28.30
N GLY A 147 10.36 11.54 -27.87
CA GLY A 147 10.43 11.94 -26.45
C GLY A 147 11.62 12.76 -25.94
N GLY A 148 12.63 13.09 -26.76
CA GLY A 148 13.86 13.80 -26.33
C GLY A 148 14.86 12.81 -25.74
N TYR A 149 15.97 12.44 -26.39
CA TYR A 149 17.03 13.28 -26.95
C TYR A 149 17.38 12.90 -28.41
N SER A 150 17.82 13.90 -29.18
CA SER A 150 18.51 13.81 -30.49
C SER A 150 20.00 13.53 -30.21
N SER A 151 20.83 12.79 -30.97
CA SER A 151 20.91 12.49 -32.40
C SER A 151 21.98 11.39 -32.61
N SER A 152 21.84 10.60 -33.67
CA SER A 152 22.86 9.77 -34.33
C SER A 152 23.49 8.60 -33.55
N GLY A 153 22.96 7.40 -33.76
CA GLY A 153 23.58 6.12 -33.42
C GLY A 153 22.63 5.21 -32.65
N SER A 154 22.58 3.92 -33.00
CA SER A 154 21.99 2.93 -32.10
C SER A 154 22.71 3.04 -30.75
N GLU A 155 21.95 3.35 -29.70
CA GLU A 155 22.49 3.46 -28.35
C GLU A 155 22.81 2.05 -27.85
N TYR A 156 24.06 1.61 -28.01
CA TYR A 156 24.51 0.35 -27.47
C TYR A 156 24.92 0.52 -26.02
N PHE A 157 24.40 -0.34 -25.14
CA PHE A 157 24.83 -0.42 -23.75
C PHE A 157 26.26 -0.94 -23.68
N ASN A 158 27.16 -0.12 -23.15
CA ASN A 158 28.54 -0.50 -22.90
C ASN A 158 28.70 -1.04 -21.47
N GLY A 159 28.40 -2.33 -21.28
CA GLY A 159 28.50 -2.98 -19.98
C GLY A 159 28.13 -4.46 -20.04
N LYS A 160 28.04 -5.09 -18.86
CA LYS A 160 27.58 -6.48 -18.73
C LYS A 160 26.15 -6.50 -18.21
N ILE A 161 25.35 -7.42 -18.74
CA ILE A 161 23.97 -7.66 -18.32
C ILE A 161 23.88 -9.14 -17.93
N ASP A 162 23.25 -9.43 -16.81
CA ASP A 162 22.95 -10.78 -16.36
C ASP A 162 21.60 -10.80 -15.64
N GLU A 163 21.01 -11.99 -15.46
CA GLU A 163 19.87 -12.22 -14.56
C GLU A 163 18.59 -11.42 -14.92
N VAL A 164 18.34 -11.22 -16.21
CA VAL A 164 17.17 -10.49 -16.74
C VAL A 164 15.87 -11.23 -16.43
N ARG A 165 14.92 -10.52 -15.80
CA ARG A 165 13.59 -11.04 -15.44
C ARG A 165 12.49 -10.06 -15.84
N ILE A 166 11.36 -10.60 -16.28
CA ILE A 166 10.14 -9.84 -16.59
C ILE A 166 8.97 -10.50 -15.86
N TYR A 167 8.17 -9.69 -15.17
CA TYR A 167 7.01 -10.15 -14.43
C TYR A 167 5.74 -9.57 -15.04
N ASN A 168 4.66 -10.35 -15.04
CA ASN A 168 3.32 -9.90 -15.43
C ASN A 168 2.58 -9.17 -14.29
N ARG A 169 3.31 -8.72 -13.27
CA ARG A 169 2.81 -7.99 -12.10
C ARG A 169 3.85 -7.00 -11.61
N SER A 170 3.39 -5.94 -10.93
CA SER A 170 4.28 -5.04 -10.21
C SER A 170 4.80 -5.72 -8.95
N LEU A 171 6.11 -5.67 -8.73
CA LEU A 171 6.72 -6.11 -7.47
C LEU A 171 6.60 -5.03 -6.40
N SER A 172 6.55 -5.43 -5.13
CA SER A 172 6.64 -4.52 -3.99
C SER A 172 8.10 -4.19 -3.65
N SER A 173 8.33 -3.08 -2.93
CA SER A 173 9.68 -2.71 -2.47
C SER A 173 10.35 -3.81 -1.67
N SER A 174 9.60 -4.55 -0.84
CA SER A 174 10.12 -5.68 -0.07
C SER A 174 10.56 -6.84 -0.97
N GLN A 175 9.80 -7.18 -2.03
CA GLN A 175 10.20 -8.22 -2.97
C GLN A 175 11.46 -7.84 -3.74
N ILE A 176 11.58 -6.58 -4.13
CA ILE A 176 12.75 -6.07 -4.85
C ILE A 176 13.99 -6.15 -3.94
N GLN A 177 13.86 -5.78 -2.66
CA GLN A 177 14.93 -5.94 -1.68
C GLN A 177 15.34 -7.41 -1.49
N THR A 178 14.37 -8.31 -1.43
CA THR A 178 14.61 -9.76 -1.33
C THR A 178 15.35 -10.30 -2.56
N LEU A 179 14.97 -9.85 -3.77
CA LEU A 179 15.70 -10.19 -5.00
C LEU A 179 17.13 -9.66 -4.99
N PHE A 180 17.34 -8.43 -4.50
CA PHE A 180 18.69 -7.85 -4.38
C PHE A 180 19.60 -8.68 -3.45
N ASN A 181 19.03 -9.18 -2.35
CA ASN A 181 19.75 -10.00 -1.38
C ASN A 181 19.94 -11.46 -1.81
N ASN A 182 19.62 -11.84 -3.05
CA ASN A 182 19.64 -13.22 -3.55
C ASN A 182 18.77 -14.18 -2.71
N GLN A 183 17.60 -13.72 -2.26
CA GLN A 183 16.66 -14.52 -1.48
C GLN A 183 15.31 -14.74 -2.20
N PRO A 184 15.27 -15.12 -3.49
CA PRO A 184 14.04 -15.12 -4.30
C PRO A 184 12.92 -16.03 -3.77
N ASN A 185 13.26 -16.99 -2.90
CA ASN A 185 12.30 -17.93 -2.31
C ASN A 185 11.62 -17.40 -1.03
N ILE A 186 11.90 -16.16 -0.62
CA ILE A 186 11.22 -15.54 0.52
C ILE A 186 9.95 -14.85 0.03
N THR A 187 8.80 -15.31 0.55
CA THR A 187 7.53 -14.61 0.38
C THR A 187 7.44 -13.50 1.42
N VAL A 188 7.26 -12.27 0.97
CA VAL A 188 7.08 -11.11 1.86
C VAL A 188 5.64 -11.05 2.34
N SER A 189 5.41 -10.52 3.54
CA SER A 189 4.09 -10.55 4.19
C SER A 189 2.99 -9.87 3.37
N GLN A 190 3.33 -8.90 2.53
CA GLN A 190 2.38 -8.18 1.67
C GLN A 190 1.79 -9.04 0.54
N GLU A 191 2.37 -10.20 0.26
CA GLU A 191 1.84 -11.19 -0.70
C GLU A 191 0.96 -12.24 -0.03
N LEU A 192 0.88 -12.22 1.31
CA LEU A 192 0.09 -13.17 2.07
C LEU A 192 -1.31 -12.59 2.27
N THR A 193 -2.28 -13.20 1.60
CA THR A 193 -3.69 -12.97 1.89
C THR A 193 -4.15 -13.95 2.97
N SER A 194 -4.97 -13.47 3.91
CA SER A 194 -5.64 -14.36 4.86
C SER A 194 -6.38 -15.47 4.11
N GLY A 195 -6.19 -16.71 4.55
CA GLY A 195 -6.73 -17.91 3.90
C GLY A 195 -5.81 -18.53 2.84
N ASN A 196 -4.65 -17.94 2.51
CA ASN A 196 -3.67 -18.64 1.67
C ASN A 196 -3.16 -19.90 2.39
N VAL A 197 -3.13 -21.02 1.67
CA VAL A 197 -2.66 -22.32 2.15
C VAL A 197 -1.34 -22.67 1.45
N TRP A 198 -0.32 -22.90 2.25
CA TRP A 198 1.03 -23.22 1.81
C TRP A 198 1.35 -24.66 2.18
N LYS A 199 1.93 -25.41 1.24
CA LYS A 199 2.51 -26.73 1.48
C LYS A 199 3.78 -26.85 0.65
N THR A 200 4.75 -27.62 1.15
CA THR A 200 5.92 -28.01 0.36
C THR A 200 5.72 -29.44 -0.14
N CYS A 201 6.08 -29.72 -1.39
CA CYS A 201 5.99 -31.05 -1.97
C CYS A 201 7.34 -31.45 -2.56
N VAL A 202 7.69 -32.72 -2.41
CA VAL A 202 8.93 -33.31 -2.96
C VAL A 202 8.58 -34.52 -3.81
N THR A 203 9.15 -34.56 -5.00
CA THR A 203 9.04 -35.70 -5.92
C THR A 203 10.45 -36.25 -6.12
N PRO A 204 10.77 -37.44 -5.58
CA PRO A 204 12.06 -38.06 -5.80
C PRO A 204 12.26 -38.32 -7.30
N ASN A 205 13.45 -38.05 -7.84
CA ASN A 205 13.79 -38.35 -9.24
C ASN A 205 15.16 -39.06 -9.26
N ASP A 206 15.23 -40.20 -9.94
CA ASP A 206 16.43 -41.03 -10.04
C ASP A 206 17.25 -40.80 -11.33
N GLY A 207 16.87 -39.81 -12.12
CA GLY A 207 17.45 -39.45 -13.42
C GLY A 207 16.78 -40.11 -14.61
N ILE A 208 15.84 -41.05 -14.40
CA ILE A 208 15.10 -41.75 -15.45
C ILE A 208 13.59 -41.51 -15.31
N SER A 209 13.09 -41.46 -14.07
CA SER A 209 11.67 -41.23 -13.80
C SER A 209 11.43 -40.49 -12.49
N ASP A 210 10.30 -39.77 -12.45
CA ASP A 210 9.78 -39.15 -11.24
C ASP A 210 9.00 -40.17 -10.40
N GLY A 211 9.31 -40.23 -9.11
CA GLY A 211 8.61 -41.03 -8.11
C GLY A 211 7.30 -40.39 -7.66
N THR A 212 6.72 -40.91 -6.57
CA THR A 212 5.47 -40.35 -6.02
C THR A 212 5.75 -39.08 -5.22
N GLU A 213 5.06 -37.98 -5.59
CA GLU A 213 5.09 -36.72 -4.84
C GLU A 213 4.61 -36.91 -3.40
N LYS A 214 5.35 -36.34 -2.45
CA LYS A 214 4.99 -36.28 -1.03
C LYS A 214 4.93 -34.82 -0.58
N CYS A 215 3.80 -34.42 -0.02
CA CYS A 215 3.61 -33.07 0.49
C CYS A 215 3.64 -33.01 2.02
N SER A 216 4.06 -31.86 2.54
CA SER A 216 3.90 -31.48 3.95
C SER A 216 2.43 -31.24 4.31
N ASN A 217 2.17 -31.03 5.60
CA ASN A 217 0.93 -30.44 6.07
C ASN A 217 0.73 -29.01 5.53
N ASN A 218 -0.51 -28.55 5.59
CA ASN A 218 -0.91 -27.21 5.20
C ASN A 218 -0.55 -26.17 6.29
N LEU A 219 0.13 -25.10 5.90
CA LEU A 219 0.29 -23.88 6.67
C LEU A 219 -0.71 -22.84 6.14
N THR A 220 -1.64 -22.40 6.97
CA THR A 220 -2.67 -21.42 6.56
C THR A 220 -2.32 -20.04 7.11
N VAL A 221 -2.33 -19.02 6.26
CA VAL A 221 -2.18 -17.63 6.68
C VAL A 221 -3.45 -17.19 7.39
N MET A 222 -3.36 -17.00 8.71
CA MET A 222 -4.47 -16.48 9.50
C MET A 222 -4.61 -14.97 9.30
N PRO A 223 -5.82 -14.39 9.43
CA PRO A 223 -5.97 -12.94 9.44
C PRO A 223 -5.15 -12.34 10.58
N ALA A 224 -4.70 -11.10 10.41
CA ALA A 224 -4.06 -10.37 11.49
C ALA A 224 -5.00 -10.40 12.71
N PRO A 225 -4.49 -10.66 13.93
CA PRO A 225 -5.31 -10.56 15.12
C PRO A 225 -5.93 -9.17 15.17
N THR A 226 -7.25 -9.11 15.38
CA THR A 226 -8.00 -7.85 15.48
C THR A 226 -7.27 -6.96 16.48
N GLN A 227 -7.00 -5.69 16.10
CA GLN A 227 -6.20 -4.78 16.91
C GLN A 227 -6.65 -4.83 18.37
N VAL A 228 -5.69 -5.12 19.25
CA VAL A 228 -5.90 -5.07 20.70
C VAL A 228 -6.02 -3.60 21.06
N GLU A 229 -7.22 -3.16 21.45
CA GLU A 229 -7.36 -1.83 22.06
C GLU A 229 -6.62 -1.84 23.40
N VAL A 230 -5.53 -1.09 23.46
CA VAL A 230 -4.73 -0.90 24.67
C VAL A 230 -5.35 0.26 25.45
N TYR A 231 -6.02 -0.05 26.55
CA TYR A 231 -6.51 0.97 27.48
C TYR A 231 -5.50 1.16 28.61
N ASN A 232 -4.88 2.35 28.65
CA ASN A 232 -4.04 2.76 29.77
C ASN A 232 -4.95 3.25 30.90
N LEU A 233 -4.90 2.58 32.06
CA LEU A 233 -5.56 3.07 33.28
C LEU A 233 -4.49 3.58 34.24
N SER A 234 -4.48 4.88 34.49
CA SER A 234 -3.62 5.50 35.50
C SER A 234 -4.38 5.60 36.82
N LEU A 235 -3.82 5.05 37.90
CA LEU A 235 -4.37 5.18 39.26
C LEU A 235 -3.58 6.27 40.02
N LEU A 236 -4.29 7.17 40.70
CA LEU A 236 -3.73 8.22 41.55
C LEU A 236 -3.81 7.78 43.02
N PHE A 237 -2.68 7.81 43.72
CA PHE A 237 -2.60 7.55 45.16
C PHE A 237 -2.67 8.88 45.91
N THR A 238 -3.54 8.99 46.91
CA THR A 238 -3.73 10.24 47.65
C THR A 238 -2.95 10.32 48.95
N ASN A 239 -2.15 9.32 49.32
CA ASN A 239 -1.23 9.45 50.45
C ASN A 239 -0.11 8.41 50.40
N THR A 240 1.08 8.84 49.97
CA THR A 240 2.44 8.39 50.31
C THR A 240 3.38 8.71 49.14
N SER A 241 4.66 8.94 49.44
CA SER A 241 5.71 9.40 48.54
C SER A 241 6.16 8.39 47.45
N HIS A 242 5.31 7.41 47.10
CA HIS A 242 5.63 6.37 46.12
C HIS A 242 4.49 6.21 45.10
N TYR A 243 4.84 6.28 43.81
CA TYR A 243 3.94 6.03 42.68
C TYR A 243 4.06 4.56 42.25
N ALA A 244 2.96 3.83 42.15
CA ALA A 244 2.94 2.52 41.49
C ALA A 244 2.09 2.59 40.22
N ALA A 245 2.70 2.41 39.05
CA ALA A 245 1.99 2.33 37.79
C ALA A 245 1.65 0.87 37.46
N PHE A 246 0.39 0.56 37.18
CA PHE A 246 -0.06 -0.77 36.76
C PHE A 246 -0.50 -0.72 35.30
N ARG A 247 -0.21 -1.79 34.54
CA ARG A 247 -0.70 -1.97 33.18
C ARG A 247 -1.61 -3.20 33.10
N PHE A 248 -2.73 -3.08 32.41
CA PHE A 248 -3.69 -4.16 32.22
C PHE A 248 -3.81 -4.53 30.74
N PHE A 249 -3.99 -5.82 30.45
CA PHE A 249 -4.20 -6.33 29.10
C PHE A 249 -5.52 -7.10 29.04
N VAL A 250 -6.33 -6.85 28.01
CA VAL A 250 -7.62 -7.54 27.81
C VAL A 250 -7.60 -8.30 26.48
N ARG A 251 -7.96 -9.59 26.50
CA ARG A 251 -8.21 -10.41 25.29
C ARG A 251 -9.72 -10.61 25.10
N ASN A 252 -10.21 -10.60 23.87
CA ASN A 252 -11.65 -10.69 23.55
C ASN A 252 -12.00 -12.02 22.85
N THR A 253 -13.09 -12.68 23.26
CA THR A 253 -13.67 -13.85 22.56
C THR A 253 -15.22 -13.98 22.56
N ALA A 254 -16.06 -13.07 23.10
CA ALA A 254 -17.53 -13.31 23.13
C ALA A 254 -18.46 -12.07 23.33
N PRO A 255 -19.80 -12.15 23.06
CA PRO A 255 -20.62 -10.98 22.68
C PRO A 255 -21.61 -10.35 23.69
N TYR A 256 -21.60 -10.60 25.02
CA TYR A 256 -22.53 -9.90 25.96
C TYR A 256 -21.90 -9.48 27.33
N PRO A 257 -22.24 -8.31 27.93
CA PRO A 257 -21.50 -7.73 29.07
C PRO A 257 -22.15 -7.91 30.47
N ASN A 258 -21.31 -8.14 31.49
CA ASN A 258 -21.60 -8.01 32.93
C ASN A 258 -20.58 -7.07 33.62
N ILE A 259 -20.93 -6.55 34.80
CA ILE A 259 -20.20 -5.53 35.60
C ILE A 259 -19.50 -6.19 36.81
N PHE A 260 -18.21 -5.89 37.07
CA PHE A 260 -17.48 -6.35 38.26
C PHE A 260 -16.67 -5.22 38.92
N ASN A 261 -16.64 -5.16 40.26
CA ASN A 261 -15.83 -4.22 41.06
C ASN A 261 -14.64 -4.96 41.73
N TRP A 262 -13.51 -4.28 41.92
CA TRP A 262 -12.30 -4.87 42.53
C TRP A 262 -11.70 -3.90 43.56
N GLY A 263 -11.24 -4.42 44.72
CA GLY A 263 -10.64 -3.63 45.79
C GLY A 263 -9.35 -4.26 46.33
N PHE A 264 -8.34 -3.45 46.67
CA PHE A 264 -7.13 -3.96 47.33
C PHE A 264 -7.18 -3.64 48.82
N ASN A 265 -6.90 -4.63 49.67
CA ASN A 265 -6.70 -4.45 51.11
C ASN A 265 -5.23 -4.67 51.44
N THR A 266 -4.49 -3.57 51.62
CA THR A 266 -3.06 -3.62 51.98
C THR A 266 -2.84 -3.47 53.49
N GLY A 267 -3.88 -3.64 54.32
CA GLY A 267 -3.78 -3.65 55.77
C GLY A 267 -3.63 -2.27 56.42
N VAL A 268 -3.50 -1.19 55.65
CA VAL A 268 -3.51 0.18 56.20
C VAL A 268 -4.35 1.17 55.39
N ASP A 269 -4.69 0.86 54.13
CA ASP A 269 -5.59 1.69 53.32
C ASP A 269 -6.46 0.82 52.40
N HIS A 270 -7.70 1.27 52.17
CA HIS A 270 -8.63 0.64 51.23
C HIS A 270 -8.57 1.36 49.89
N LEU A 271 -8.12 0.67 48.84
CA LEU A 271 -8.15 1.20 47.47
C LEU A 271 -9.34 0.58 46.72
N ILE A 272 -10.31 1.41 46.34
CA ILE A 272 -11.43 1.00 45.49
C ILE A 272 -11.22 1.67 44.13
N SER A 273 -10.96 0.87 43.09
CA SER A 273 -10.93 1.36 41.71
C SER A 273 -12.17 0.87 40.98
N THR A 274 -12.89 1.79 40.34
CA THR A 274 -14.04 1.47 39.49
C THR A 274 -13.59 1.56 38.05
N ILE A 275 -13.62 0.46 37.32
CA ILE A 275 -13.45 0.49 35.87
C ILE A 275 -14.85 0.53 35.24
N PRO A 276 -15.13 1.51 34.36
CA PRO A 276 -16.45 1.59 33.72
C PRO A 276 -16.68 0.34 32.85
N THR A 277 -17.92 -0.15 32.90
CA THR A 277 -18.24 -1.54 32.59
C THR A 277 -18.37 -1.87 31.13
N ASN A 278 -18.42 -0.84 30.30
CA ASN A 278 -18.19 -0.89 28.87
C ASN A 278 -16.81 -1.47 28.49
N LEU A 279 -15.84 -1.53 29.42
CA LEU A 279 -14.50 -2.09 29.18
C LEU A 279 -14.34 -3.58 29.56
N ILE A 280 -15.20 -4.15 30.41
CA ILE A 280 -14.83 -5.35 31.19
C ILE A 280 -15.63 -6.62 30.89
N GLY A 281 -16.97 -6.64 30.82
CA GLY A 281 -17.74 -7.86 30.43
C GLY A 281 -17.42 -9.18 31.18
N ASN A 282 -17.87 -10.33 30.64
CA ASN A 282 -17.64 -11.69 31.18
C ASN A 282 -16.29 -12.30 30.72
N LYS A 283 -15.17 -11.61 30.97
CA LYS A 283 -13.84 -12.06 30.55
C LYS A 283 -13.09 -12.75 31.71
N THR A 284 -12.23 -13.71 31.40
CA THR A 284 -11.25 -14.25 32.36
C THR A 284 -10.01 -13.36 32.32
N PHE A 285 -9.57 -12.85 33.49
CA PHE A 285 -8.47 -11.90 33.58
C PHE A 285 -7.19 -12.55 34.09
N PHE A 286 -6.05 -12.12 33.54
CA PHE A 286 -4.73 -12.41 34.10
C PHE A 286 -4.14 -11.10 34.60
N VAL A 287 -3.87 -11.03 35.90
CA VAL A 287 -3.21 -9.88 36.51
C VAL A 287 -1.71 -10.17 36.52
N TYR A 288 -0.94 -9.35 35.81
CA TYR A 288 0.52 -9.36 35.86
C TYR A 288 0.98 -8.12 36.61
N VAL A 289 1.78 -8.32 37.65
CA VAL A 289 2.43 -7.22 38.37
C VAL A 289 3.89 -7.18 37.93
N GLU A 290 4.29 -6.08 37.31
CA GLU A 290 5.68 -5.86 36.90
C GLU A 290 6.50 -5.46 38.13
N LYS A 291 7.65 -6.12 38.33
CA LYS A 291 8.42 -6.12 39.59
C LYS A 291 9.03 -4.77 39.96
N ASP A 292 9.11 -3.84 39.02
CA ASP A 292 10.00 -2.67 39.13
C ASP A 292 9.57 -1.63 40.19
N TYR A 293 8.40 -1.77 40.82
CA TYR A 293 7.86 -0.77 41.76
C TYR A 293 7.16 -1.31 43.01
N VAL A 294 7.29 -2.61 43.34
CA VAL A 294 6.68 -3.21 44.54
C VAL A 294 7.71 -4.03 45.31
N ALA A 295 7.81 -3.82 46.63
CA ALA A 295 8.68 -4.63 47.49
C ALA A 295 8.23 -6.12 47.47
N SER A 296 9.18 -7.04 47.62
CA SER A 296 8.85 -8.48 47.70
C SER A 296 7.96 -8.76 48.91
N GLY A 297 6.83 -9.44 48.71
CA GLY A 297 5.82 -9.64 49.73
C GLY A 297 4.63 -10.50 49.28
N THR A 298 3.84 -10.96 50.25
CA THR A 298 2.56 -11.65 49.96
C THR A 298 1.44 -10.62 50.02
N TYR A 299 0.63 -10.52 48.96
CA TYR A 299 -0.44 -9.54 48.86
C TYR A 299 -1.78 -10.26 48.65
N ASN A 300 -2.80 -9.82 49.40
CA ASN A 300 -4.15 -10.35 49.25
C ASN A 300 -4.93 -9.47 48.28
N ILE A 301 -5.45 -10.08 47.21
CA ILE A 301 -6.30 -9.41 46.24
C ILE A 301 -7.74 -9.84 46.51
N ILE A 302 -8.64 -8.88 46.76
CA ILE A 302 -10.05 -9.14 47.05
C ILE A 302 -10.90 -8.60 45.89
N ALA A 303 -11.57 -9.47 45.15
CA ALA A 303 -12.53 -9.06 44.13
C ALA A 303 -13.94 -9.07 44.74
N ASN A 304 -14.69 -7.97 44.63
CA ASN A 304 -16.06 -7.88 45.17
C ASN A 304 -17.05 -7.60 44.02
N SER A 305 -17.94 -8.55 43.72
CA SER A 305 -19.08 -8.27 42.84
C SER A 305 -20.17 -7.53 43.62
N THR A 306 -20.81 -6.51 43.03
CA THR A 306 -21.96 -5.81 43.63
C THR A 306 -23.30 -6.23 43.00
N THR A 307 -23.36 -7.39 42.34
CA THR A 307 -24.64 -7.92 41.83
C THR A 307 -25.48 -8.47 43.00
N PRO A 308 -26.79 -8.17 43.11
CA PRO A 308 -27.62 -8.63 44.23
C PRO A 308 -27.84 -10.15 44.30
N GLU A 309 -27.43 -10.91 43.30
CA GLU A 309 -27.54 -12.37 43.26
C GLU A 309 -26.14 -12.99 43.34
N LYS A 310 -25.87 -13.65 44.49
CA LYS A 310 -24.64 -14.35 44.92
C LYS A 310 -23.49 -13.47 45.47
N ASP A 311 -23.48 -13.37 46.80
CA ASP A 311 -22.29 -13.10 47.63
C ASP A 311 -21.33 -14.30 47.57
N ASP A 312 -20.59 -14.46 46.47
CA ASP A 312 -19.45 -15.37 46.40
C ASP A 312 -18.16 -14.52 46.39
N ASN A 313 -17.68 -14.12 47.59
CA ASN A 313 -16.39 -13.45 47.74
C ASN A 313 -15.25 -14.45 47.45
N GLU A 314 -14.77 -14.53 46.21
CA GLU A 314 -13.57 -15.30 45.89
C GLU A 314 -12.31 -14.51 46.27
N THR A 315 -11.54 -15.03 47.23
CA THR A 315 -10.25 -14.46 47.62
C THR A 315 -9.14 -15.16 46.83
N ILE A 316 -8.40 -14.41 46.01
CA ILE A 316 -7.24 -14.95 45.29
C ILE A 316 -5.96 -14.44 45.95
N ASN A 317 -5.17 -15.36 46.52
CA ASN A 317 -3.88 -15.05 47.11
C ASN A 317 -2.82 -14.96 46.00
N ALA A 318 -2.18 -13.79 45.85
CA ALA A 318 -1.08 -13.61 44.90
C ALA A 318 0.24 -13.42 45.66
N VAL A 319 1.19 -14.32 45.43
CA VAL A 319 2.55 -14.20 45.98
C VAL A 319 3.44 -13.53 44.93
N ILE A 320 3.94 -12.32 45.22
CA ILE A 320 4.88 -11.61 44.36
C ILE A 320 6.30 -11.92 44.85
N LYS A 321 7.08 -12.65 44.05
CA LYS A 321 8.48 -13.00 44.34
C LYS A 321 9.50 -12.07 43.67
#